data_AF-A0A850KR91-F1
#
_entry.id   AF-A0A850KR91-F1
#
_cell.length_a   1.000
_cell.length_b   1.000
_cell.length_c   1.000
_cell.angle_alpha   90.00
_cell.angle_beta   90.00
_cell.angle_gamma   90.00
#
_symmetry.space_group_name_H-M   'P 1'
#
loop_
_entity.id
_entity.type
_entity.pdbx_description
1 polymer ?
#
loop_
_entity_poly.entity_id
_entity_poly.type
_entity_poly.pdbx_seq_one_letter_code
_entity_poly.pdbx_strand_id
1 'polypeptide(L)'
;MTQNYRRRVKLFVLLVPMLGLNFWLMAWCWGLFTELGELKLHWERGAESAVEKAVSLAELERAMGYGGFIHNFKNYVIRGTEDYRERTATSYRLTMEAMARLERQIITVEERRQLAQIKQTLEQYGDKFQQLQMLAGNNETVRERDQLVRVDDTEALINLEVLSRELIPGFVSSVTLSKARIETAWNQVYVGLGLVAFFLLLSIGTTAYYLMMVAIPRSDDN
;
A
#
# COMPACT_ATOMS: atom_id res chain seq x y z
N MET A 1 8.15 -67.20 14.22
CA MET A 1 7.26 -66.04 13.96
C MET A 1 6.50 -66.28 12.67
N THR A 2 5.17 -66.28 12.71
CA THR A 2 4.34 -66.47 11.50
C THR A 2 4.51 -65.29 10.54
N GLN A 3 4.44 -65.54 9.22
CA GLN A 3 4.56 -64.52 8.17
C GLN A 3 3.61 -63.33 8.38
N ASN A 4 2.43 -63.58 8.94
CA ASN A 4 1.43 -62.58 9.29
C ASN A 4 1.88 -61.65 10.44
N TYR A 5 2.62 -62.16 11.43
CA TYR A 5 3.18 -61.33 12.50
C TYR A 5 4.21 -60.32 11.95
N ARG A 6 5.13 -60.78 11.07
CA ARG A 6 6.10 -59.89 10.43
C ARG A 6 5.43 -58.80 9.56
N ARG A 7 4.33 -59.12 8.88
CA ARG A 7 3.54 -58.15 8.10
C ARG A 7 2.87 -57.10 9.00
N ARG A 8 2.25 -57.51 10.12
CA ARG A 8 1.64 -56.58 11.09
C ARG A 8 2.65 -55.62 11.70
N VAL A 9 3.83 -56.11 12.09
CA VAL A 9 4.91 -55.26 12.62
C VAL A 9 5.39 -54.25 11.57
N LYS A 10 5.59 -54.67 10.32
CA LYS A 10 5.97 -53.75 9.23
C LYS A 10 4.93 -52.65 8.98
N LEU A 11 3.64 -52.99 8.98
CA LEU A 11 2.56 -52.01 8.81
C LEU A 11 2.50 -51.01 9.96
N PHE A 12 2.65 -51.48 11.20
CA PHE A 12 2.67 -50.62 12.38
C PHE A 12 3.87 -49.65 12.35
N VAL A 13 5.06 -50.15 11.98
CA VAL A 13 6.27 -49.31 11.83
C VAL A 13 6.13 -48.26 10.72
N LEU A 14 5.28 -48.48 9.71
CA LEU A 14 4.98 -47.49 8.66
C LEU A 14 3.92 -46.46 9.06
N LEU A 15 2.94 -46.86 9.89
CA LEU A 15 1.83 -46.00 10.32
C LEU A 15 2.27 -44.87 11.25
N VAL A 16 3.13 -45.16 12.22
CA VAL A 16 3.62 -44.17 13.21
C VAL A 16 4.28 -42.94 12.55
N PRO A 17 5.26 -43.08 11.63
CA PRO A 17 5.87 -41.93 10.97
C PRO A 17 4.89 -41.21 10.02
N MET A 18 3.90 -41.89 9.44
CA MET A 18 2.85 -41.22 8.65
C MET A 18 1.97 -40.29 9.50
N LEU A 19 1.59 -40.72 10.70
CA LEU A 19 0.85 -39.87 11.63
C LEU A 19 1.69 -38.68 12.09
N GLY A 20 2.98 -38.91 12.35
CA GLY A 20 3.94 -37.84 12.65
C GLY A 20 4.07 -36.83 11.51
N LEU A 21 4.14 -37.32 10.26
CA LEU A 21 4.19 -36.47 9.06
C LEU A 21 2.91 -35.63 8.89
N ASN A 22 1.74 -36.21 9.13
CA ASN A 22 0.47 -35.45 9.09
C ASN A 22 0.45 -34.34 10.14
N PHE A 23 0.88 -34.63 11.37
CA PHE A 23 0.97 -33.63 12.42
C PHE A 23 1.95 -32.50 12.05
N TRP A 24 3.11 -32.86 11.50
CA TRP A 24 4.10 -31.90 11.03
C TRP A 24 3.56 -31.03 9.87
N LEU A 25 2.91 -31.63 8.87
CA LEU A 25 2.29 -30.90 7.76
C LEU A 25 1.19 -29.97 8.24
N MET A 26 0.41 -30.38 9.25
CA MET A 26 -0.65 -29.56 9.82
C MET A 26 -0.10 -28.38 10.61
N ALA A 27 0.97 -28.60 11.39
CA ALA A 27 1.71 -27.52 12.05
C ALA A 27 2.35 -26.55 11.04
N TRP A 28 2.88 -27.06 9.93
CA TRP A 28 3.42 -26.25 8.85
C TRP A 28 2.34 -25.41 8.17
N CYS A 29 1.19 -26.01 7.84
CA CYS A 29 0.04 -25.28 7.30
C CYS A 29 -0.44 -24.20 8.27
N TRP A 30 -0.49 -24.50 9.56
CA TRP A 30 -0.82 -23.51 10.60
C TRP A 30 0.16 -22.33 10.59
N GLY A 31 1.47 -22.60 10.51
CA GLY A 31 2.51 -21.56 10.39
C GLY A 31 2.31 -20.67 9.16
N LEU A 32 2.01 -21.26 8.00
CA LEU A 32 1.70 -20.52 6.78
C LEU A 32 0.46 -19.62 6.94
N PHE A 33 -0.59 -20.10 7.62
CA PHE A 33 -1.77 -19.29 7.91
C PHE A 33 -1.46 -18.10 8.82
N THR A 34 -0.58 -18.28 9.83
CA THR A 34 -0.17 -17.18 10.71
C THR A 34 0.67 -16.14 9.97
N GLU A 35 1.63 -16.56 9.14
CA GLU A 35 2.46 -15.67 8.32
C GLU A 35 1.60 -14.88 7.31
N LEU A 36 0.61 -15.52 6.70
CA LEU A 36 -0.36 -14.87 5.83
C LEU A 36 -1.17 -13.78 6.55
N GLY A 37 -1.58 -14.04 7.79
CA GLY A 37 -2.29 -13.07 8.62
C GLY A 37 -1.44 -11.86 8.95
N GLU A 38 -0.18 -12.07 9.36
CA GLU A 38 0.77 -10.99 9.66
C GLU A 38 1.11 -10.18 8.41
N LEU A 39 1.38 -10.85 7.29
CA LEU A 39 1.65 -10.21 6.01
C LEU A 39 0.48 -9.32 5.60
N LYS A 40 -0.75 -9.79 5.73
CA LYS A 40 -1.96 -9.01 5.43
C LYS A 40 -2.06 -7.76 6.31
N LEU A 41 -1.83 -7.87 7.61
CA LEU A 41 -1.94 -6.75 8.56
C LEU A 41 -0.84 -5.69 8.39
N HIS A 42 0.40 -6.11 8.13
CA HIS A 42 1.48 -5.18 7.83
C HIS A 42 1.30 -4.53 6.46
N TRP A 43 0.77 -5.29 5.50
CA TRP A 43 0.43 -4.80 4.18
C TRP A 43 -0.64 -3.72 4.22
N GLU A 44 -1.80 -4.00 4.84
CA GLU A 44 -2.93 -3.07 4.87
C GLU A 44 -2.50 -1.70 5.41
N ARG A 45 -1.76 -1.68 6.53
CA ARG A 45 -1.27 -0.42 7.12
C ARG A 45 -0.25 0.32 6.26
N GLY A 46 0.71 -0.40 5.67
CA GLY A 46 1.73 0.22 4.82
C GLY A 46 1.17 0.75 3.50
N ALA A 47 0.27 -0.03 2.88
CA ALA A 47 -0.42 0.34 1.66
C ALA A 47 -1.34 1.54 1.86
N GLU A 48 -2.13 1.54 2.94
CA GLU A 48 -3.03 2.64 3.28
C GLU A 48 -2.26 3.95 3.46
N SER A 49 -1.17 3.94 4.23
CA SER A 49 -0.34 5.15 4.40
C SER A 49 0.28 5.64 3.10
N ALA A 50 0.77 4.74 2.24
CA ALA A 50 1.32 5.11 0.93
C ALA A 50 0.25 5.68 -0.02
N VAL A 51 -0.95 5.08 -0.03
CA VAL A 51 -2.12 5.58 -0.79
C VAL A 51 -2.48 6.98 -0.33
N GLU A 52 -2.65 7.17 0.97
CA GLU A 52 -3.04 8.45 1.54
C GLU A 52 -2.06 9.56 1.20
N LYS A 53 -0.75 9.30 1.31
CA LYS A 53 0.30 10.25 0.90
C LYS A 53 0.21 10.61 -0.59
N ALA A 54 0.12 9.61 -1.46
CA ALA A 54 0.06 9.82 -2.90
C ALA A 54 -1.19 10.59 -3.32
N VAL A 55 -2.34 10.31 -2.70
CA VAL A 55 -3.59 11.04 -2.91
C VAL A 55 -3.45 12.48 -2.44
N SER A 56 -2.94 12.73 -1.24
CA SER A 56 -2.73 14.10 -0.73
C SER A 56 -1.76 14.90 -1.60
N LEU A 57 -0.70 14.27 -2.12
CA LEU A 57 0.22 14.91 -3.06
C LEU A 57 -0.48 15.28 -4.37
N ALA A 58 -1.24 14.35 -4.96
CA ALA A 58 -1.99 14.62 -6.19
C ALA A 58 -3.04 15.73 -6.00
N GLU A 59 -3.68 15.79 -4.83
CA GLU A 59 -4.58 16.87 -4.46
C GLU A 59 -3.86 18.21 -4.35
N LEU A 60 -2.66 18.24 -3.76
CA LEU A 60 -1.82 19.44 -3.71
C LEU A 60 -1.40 19.88 -5.12
N GLU A 61 -0.89 18.98 -5.95
CA GLU A 61 -0.51 19.25 -7.35
C GLU A 61 -1.68 19.85 -8.13
N ARG A 62 -2.87 19.25 -8.02
CA ARG A 62 -4.08 19.74 -8.67
C ARG A 62 -4.51 21.12 -8.14
N ALA A 63 -4.45 21.32 -6.82
CA ALA A 63 -4.81 22.58 -6.19
C ALA A 63 -3.85 23.71 -6.58
N MET A 64 -2.58 23.42 -6.85
CA MET A 64 -1.62 24.40 -7.36
C MET A 64 -1.75 24.67 -8.87
N GLY A 65 -1.97 23.61 -9.67
CA GLY A 65 -1.84 23.60 -11.13
C GLY A 65 -3.00 24.22 -11.94
N TYR A 66 -3.23 23.67 -13.15
CA TYR A 66 -4.20 24.22 -14.10
C TYR A 66 -5.64 24.16 -13.55
N GLY A 67 -6.25 25.34 -13.37
CA GLY A 67 -7.58 25.50 -12.77
C GLY A 67 -7.55 25.66 -11.24
N GLY A 68 -6.37 25.45 -10.64
CA GLY A 68 -6.07 25.71 -9.25
C GLY A 68 -5.56 27.13 -8.99
N PHE A 69 -4.84 27.29 -7.88
CA PHE A 69 -4.40 28.56 -7.33
C PHE A 69 -3.54 29.37 -8.28
N ILE A 70 -2.44 28.81 -8.82
CA ILE A 70 -1.50 29.57 -9.66
C ILE A 70 -2.20 30.06 -10.93
N HIS A 71 -3.14 29.27 -11.48
CA HIS A 71 -3.92 29.67 -12.64
C HIS A 71 -4.88 30.82 -12.30
N ASN A 72 -5.66 30.73 -11.22
CA ASN A 72 -6.56 31.81 -10.83
C ASN A 72 -5.79 33.09 -10.48
N PHE A 73 -4.66 32.96 -9.78
CA PHE A 73 -3.77 34.06 -9.45
C PHE A 73 -3.29 34.78 -10.72
N LYS A 74 -2.73 34.04 -11.70
CA LYS A 74 -2.31 34.63 -12.99
C LYS A 74 -3.46 35.32 -13.72
N ASN A 75 -4.66 34.73 -13.72
CA ASN A 75 -5.82 35.38 -14.32
C ASN A 75 -6.23 36.66 -13.59
N TYR A 76 -6.09 36.70 -12.27
CA TYR A 76 -6.31 37.92 -11.48
C TYR A 76 -5.25 38.99 -11.81
N VAL A 77 -3.98 38.62 -11.93
CA VAL A 77 -2.89 39.52 -12.38
C VAL A 77 -3.19 40.11 -13.76
N ILE A 78 -3.78 39.35 -14.68
CA ILE A 78 -4.11 39.84 -16.03
C ILE A 78 -5.38 40.70 -16.02
N ARG A 79 -6.45 40.25 -15.36
CA ARG A 79 -7.79 40.83 -15.53
C ARG A 79 -8.18 41.81 -14.43
N GLY A 80 -7.70 41.59 -13.21
CA GLY A 80 -7.95 42.44 -12.05
C GLY A 80 -9.41 42.46 -11.59
N THR A 81 -10.26 41.55 -12.09
CA THR A 81 -11.69 41.56 -11.76
C THR A 81 -11.97 40.83 -10.46
N GLU A 82 -13.06 41.23 -9.81
CA GLU A 82 -13.58 40.63 -8.58
C GLU A 82 -13.70 39.10 -8.63
N ASP A 83 -14.30 38.55 -9.70
CA ASP A 83 -14.45 37.09 -9.87
C ASP A 83 -13.13 36.33 -9.71
N TYR A 84 -12.05 36.81 -10.35
CA TYR A 84 -10.75 36.17 -10.25
C TYR A 84 -10.08 36.40 -8.88
N ARG A 85 -10.42 37.49 -8.16
CA ARG A 85 -9.97 37.69 -6.79
C ARG A 85 -10.55 36.61 -5.87
N GLU A 86 -11.87 36.43 -5.90
CA GLU A 86 -12.56 35.44 -5.06
C GLU A 86 -12.12 34.01 -5.38
N ARG A 87 -11.98 33.68 -6.67
CA ARG A 87 -11.47 32.38 -7.12
C ARG A 87 -10.03 32.14 -6.66
N THR A 88 -9.18 33.16 -6.71
CA THR A 88 -7.79 33.08 -6.20
C THR A 88 -7.78 32.85 -4.70
N ALA A 89 -8.55 33.61 -3.92
CA ALA A 89 -8.64 33.45 -2.47
C ALA A 89 -9.13 32.04 -2.08
N THR A 90 -10.18 31.56 -2.75
CA THR A 90 -10.74 30.23 -2.51
C THR A 90 -9.75 29.13 -2.85
N SER A 91 -9.14 29.20 -4.03
CA SER A 91 -8.16 28.19 -4.47
C SER A 91 -6.89 28.22 -3.63
N TYR A 92 -6.42 29.39 -3.19
CA TYR A 92 -5.30 29.51 -2.24
C TYR A 92 -5.57 28.76 -0.93
N ARG A 93 -6.75 29.00 -0.32
CA ARG A 93 -7.17 28.30 0.89
C ARG A 93 -7.17 26.78 0.70
N LEU A 94 -7.76 26.29 -0.38
CA LEU A 94 -7.80 24.86 -0.70
C LEU A 94 -6.40 24.26 -0.88
N THR A 95 -5.48 25.00 -1.51
CA THR A 95 -4.08 24.59 -1.66
C THR A 95 -3.38 24.50 -0.31
N MET A 96 -3.58 25.47 0.58
CA MET A 96 -2.98 25.44 1.92
C MET A 96 -3.58 24.34 2.80
N GLU A 97 -4.86 24.02 2.65
CA GLU A 97 -5.50 22.86 3.30
C GLU A 97 -4.93 21.52 2.79
N ALA A 98 -4.68 21.41 1.49
CA ALA A 98 -4.02 20.25 0.90
C ALA A 98 -2.58 20.11 1.38
N MET A 99 -1.83 21.22 1.42
CA MET A 99 -0.49 21.29 1.99
C MET A 99 -0.47 20.78 3.44
N ALA A 100 -1.35 21.32 4.29
CA ALA A 100 -1.42 20.93 5.70
C ALA A 100 -1.83 19.46 5.89
N ARG A 101 -2.64 18.88 4.97
CA ARG A 101 -2.98 17.46 4.98
C ARG A 101 -1.77 16.59 4.68
N LEU A 102 -1.00 16.94 3.64
CA LEU A 102 0.23 16.23 3.29
C LEU A 102 1.29 16.35 4.39
N GLU A 103 1.46 17.53 5.00
CA GLU A 103 2.40 17.75 6.12
C GLU A 103 2.18 16.79 7.29
N ARG A 104 0.93 16.40 7.58
CA ARG A 104 0.60 15.45 8.65
C ARG A 104 0.99 14.01 8.33
N GLN A 105 1.16 13.68 7.07
CA GLN A 105 1.45 12.33 6.59
C GLN A 105 2.94 12.11 6.32
N ILE A 106 3.68 13.18 6.01
CA ILE A 106 5.12 13.13 5.75
C ILE A 106 5.92 12.77 7.01
N ILE A 107 6.90 11.88 6.87
CA ILE A 107 7.60 11.29 8.01
C ILE A 107 9.10 11.59 7.94
N THR A 108 9.71 11.44 6.76
CA THR A 108 11.16 11.53 6.60
C THR A 108 11.63 12.99 6.61
N VAL A 109 12.88 13.20 7.02
CA VAL A 109 13.49 14.54 7.06
C VAL A 109 13.56 15.16 5.66
N GLU A 110 13.84 14.35 4.64
CA GLU A 110 13.96 14.81 3.26
C GLU A 110 12.60 15.23 2.67
N GLU A 111 11.57 14.39 2.81
CA GLU A 111 10.21 14.74 2.40
C GLU A 111 9.74 16.06 3.09
N ARG A 112 10.04 16.24 4.39
CA ARG A 112 9.69 17.48 5.12
C ARG A 112 10.41 18.70 4.57
N ARG A 113 11.68 18.54 4.22
CA ARG A 113 12.49 19.63 3.65
C ARG A 113 11.95 20.06 2.29
N GLN A 114 11.69 19.10 1.40
CA GLN A 114 11.10 19.36 0.08
C GLN A 114 9.74 20.05 0.23
N LEU A 115 8.88 19.54 1.13
CA LEU A 115 7.56 20.11 1.37
C LEU A 115 7.62 21.54 1.95
N ALA A 116 8.59 21.81 2.83
CA ALA A 116 8.80 23.15 3.38
C ALA A 116 9.20 24.16 2.30
N GLN A 117 10.01 23.76 1.32
CA GLN A 117 10.36 24.63 0.19
C GLN A 117 9.14 24.94 -0.69
N ILE A 118 8.29 23.96 -0.95
CA ILE A 118 7.03 24.17 -1.69
C ILE A 118 6.11 25.12 -0.92
N LYS A 119 5.97 24.91 0.40
CA LYS A 119 5.16 25.77 1.27
C LYS A 119 5.64 27.21 1.28
N GLN A 120 6.95 27.43 1.37
CA GLN A 120 7.53 28.77 1.33
C GLN A 120 7.16 29.50 0.03
N THR A 121 7.20 28.83 -1.12
CA THR A 121 6.79 29.43 -2.40
C THR A 121 5.28 29.72 -2.43
N LEU A 122 4.45 28.85 -1.86
CA LEU A 122 3.00 29.12 -1.74
C LEU A 122 2.72 30.35 -0.85
N GLU A 123 3.42 30.47 0.27
CA GLU A 123 3.31 31.64 1.16
C GLU A 123 3.74 32.93 0.43
N GLN A 124 4.82 32.89 -0.36
CA GLN A 124 5.21 34.03 -1.20
C GLN A 124 4.12 34.41 -2.19
N TYR A 125 3.50 33.45 -2.88
CA TYR A 125 2.36 33.73 -3.74
C TYR A 125 1.17 34.33 -2.96
N GLY A 126 0.91 33.86 -1.74
CA GLY A 126 -0.10 34.42 -0.85
C GLY A 126 0.18 35.89 -0.50
N ASP A 127 1.42 36.22 -0.15
CA ASP A 127 1.86 37.59 0.13
C ASP A 127 1.71 38.49 -1.10
N LYS A 128 2.11 37.98 -2.27
CA LYS A 128 1.94 38.69 -3.55
C LYS A 128 0.48 38.91 -3.90
N PHE A 129 -0.38 37.94 -3.61
CA PHE A 129 -1.83 38.10 -3.77
C PHE A 129 -2.40 39.16 -2.83
N GLN A 130 -1.92 39.24 -1.59
CA GLN A 130 -2.33 40.30 -0.65
C GLN A 130 -1.86 41.67 -1.13
N GLN A 131 -0.60 41.79 -1.59
CA GLN A 131 -0.06 43.04 -2.16
C GLN A 131 -0.90 43.52 -3.35
N LEU A 132 -1.26 42.61 -4.25
CA LEU A 132 -2.09 42.93 -5.42
C LEU A 132 -3.50 43.42 -5.06
N GLN A 133 -4.07 42.92 -3.96
CA GLN A 133 -5.38 43.37 -3.47
C GLN A 133 -5.31 44.79 -2.89
N MET A 134 -4.19 45.18 -2.27
CA MET A 134 -4.02 46.53 -1.72
C MET A 134 -3.82 47.58 -2.82
N LEU A 135 -3.31 47.18 -3.99
CA LEU A 135 -3.01 48.05 -5.11
C LEU A 135 -4.17 48.24 -6.10
N ALA A 136 -5.37 47.73 -5.81
CA ALA A 136 -6.55 47.84 -6.67
C ALA A 136 -7.12 49.29 -6.77
N GLY A 137 -6.25 50.30 -6.80
CA GLY A 137 -6.52 51.67 -7.23
C GLY A 137 -6.30 51.81 -8.74
N ASN A 138 -7.33 52.28 -9.42
CA ASN A 138 -7.46 52.32 -10.88
C ASN A 138 -6.32 53.09 -11.60
N ASN A 139 -5.37 52.36 -12.22
CA ASN A 139 -4.71 52.70 -13.51
C ASN A 139 -3.51 51.79 -13.87
N GLU A 140 -3.21 50.75 -13.10
CA GLU A 140 -2.04 49.89 -13.36
C GLU A 140 -2.20 49.02 -14.60
N THR A 141 -1.16 49.00 -15.43
CA THR A 141 -1.08 48.12 -16.59
C THR A 141 -0.87 46.66 -16.15
N VAL A 142 -1.24 45.71 -17.01
CA VAL A 142 -0.96 44.28 -16.78
C VAL A 142 0.53 44.02 -16.55
N ARG A 143 1.40 44.76 -17.24
CA ARG A 143 2.86 44.62 -17.11
C ARG A 143 3.36 45.04 -15.73
N GLU A 144 2.84 46.13 -15.18
CA GLU A 144 3.22 46.61 -13.85
C GLU A 144 2.76 45.62 -12.77
N ARG A 145 1.53 45.11 -12.89
CA ARG A 145 1.01 44.08 -11.97
C ARG A 145 1.85 42.80 -12.02
N ASP A 146 2.16 42.30 -13.22
CA ASP A 146 3.00 41.10 -13.40
C ASP A 146 4.40 41.27 -12.79
N GLN A 147 5.06 42.40 -13.04
CA GLN A 147 6.40 42.68 -12.50
C GLN A 147 6.40 42.75 -10.98
N LEU A 148 5.37 43.34 -10.37
CA LEU A 148 5.26 43.47 -8.93
C LEU A 148 5.10 42.11 -8.22
N VAL A 149 4.28 41.24 -8.80
CA VAL A 149 3.79 40.03 -8.14
C VAL A 149 4.46 38.75 -8.63
N ARG A 150 5.52 38.88 -9.43
CA ARG A 150 6.30 37.75 -9.93
C ARG A 150 6.89 36.94 -8.78
N VAL A 151 6.74 35.62 -8.88
CA VAL A 151 7.32 34.61 -7.99
C VAL A 151 8.19 33.68 -8.83
N ASP A 152 9.37 33.34 -8.34
CA ASP A 152 10.19 32.28 -8.91
C ASP A 152 9.83 30.96 -8.22
N ASP A 153 9.09 30.11 -8.93
CA ASP A 153 8.59 28.82 -8.44
C ASP A 153 9.40 27.63 -8.96
N THR A 154 10.54 27.87 -9.62
CA THR A 154 11.36 26.83 -10.24
C THR A 154 11.75 25.73 -9.24
N GLU A 155 12.30 26.11 -8.08
CA GLU A 155 12.71 25.16 -7.04
C GLU A 155 11.52 24.43 -6.41
N ALA A 156 10.37 25.09 -6.25
CA ALA A 156 9.17 24.44 -5.72
C ALA A 156 8.63 23.39 -6.70
N LEU A 157 8.65 23.67 -8.00
CA LEU A 157 8.26 22.72 -9.02
C LEU A 157 9.19 21.51 -9.08
N ILE A 158 10.51 21.73 -8.95
CA ILE A 158 11.49 20.64 -8.86
C ILE A 158 11.21 19.77 -7.64
N ASN A 159 11.02 20.36 -6.46
CA ASN A 159 10.73 19.61 -5.24
C ASN A 159 9.42 18.83 -5.31
N LEU A 160 8.39 19.42 -5.94
CA LEU A 160 7.13 18.74 -6.17
C LEU A 160 7.31 17.52 -7.08
N GLU A 161 8.06 17.67 -8.17
CA GLU A 161 8.38 16.55 -9.07
C GLU A 161 9.18 15.45 -8.36
N VAL A 162 10.15 15.83 -7.51
CA VAL A 162 10.93 14.87 -6.72
C VAL A 162 10.03 14.11 -5.75
N LEU A 163 9.17 14.79 -4.98
CA LEU A 163 8.19 14.14 -4.10
C LEU A 163 7.27 13.18 -4.88
N SER A 164 6.81 13.60 -6.06
CA SER A 164 5.96 12.79 -6.94
C SER A 164 6.66 11.51 -7.40
N ARG A 165 7.94 11.62 -7.80
CA ARG A 165 8.79 10.49 -8.20
C ARG A 165 9.15 9.56 -7.04
N GLU A 166 9.19 10.05 -5.82
CA GLU A 166 9.47 9.23 -4.64
C GLU A 166 8.22 8.51 -4.13
N LEU A 167 7.09 9.21 -4.05
CA LEU A 167 5.87 8.71 -3.40
C LEU A 167 5.04 7.81 -4.33
N ILE A 168 4.91 8.14 -5.62
CA ILE A 168 4.03 7.39 -6.54
C ILE A 168 4.57 5.97 -6.82
N PRO A 169 5.85 5.78 -7.20
CA PRO A 169 6.38 4.44 -7.42
C PRO A 169 6.44 3.60 -6.14
N GLY A 170 6.68 4.23 -4.98
CA GLY A 170 6.60 3.57 -3.67
C GLY A 170 5.22 2.95 -3.43
N PHE A 171 4.15 3.68 -3.76
CA PHE A 171 2.78 3.16 -3.74
C PHE A 171 2.57 2.00 -4.73
N VAL A 172 2.92 2.18 -6.01
CA VAL A 172 2.69 1.16 -7.05
C VAL A 172 3.46 -0.13 -6.78
N SER A 173 4.72 -0.02 -6.37
CA SER A 173 5.57 -1.16 -6.03
C SER A 173 5.06 -1.89 -4.78
N SER A 174 4.63 -1.14 -3.77
CA SER A 174 3.95 -1.69 -2.59
C SER A 174 2.76 -2.54 -3.02
N VAL A 175 1.87 -2.02 -3.88
CA VAL A 175 0.65 -2.73 -4.32
C VAL A 175 0.98 -3.98 -5.14
N THR A 176 1.91 -3.87 -6.08
CA THR A 176 2.25 -4.98 -6.98
C THR A 176 3.00 -6.11 -6.26
N LEU A 177 4.00 -5.77 -5.43
CA LEU A 177 4.75 -6.75 -4.65
C LEU A 177 3.83 -7.51 -3.70
N SER A 178 2.86 -6.83 -3.08
CA SER A 178 1.96 -7.46 -2.12
C SER A 178 0.93 -8.36 -2.78
N LYS A 179 0.41 -7.98 -3.95
CA LYS A 179 -0.42 -8.91 -4.75
C LYS A 179 0.36 -10.18 -5.08
N ALA A 180 1.60 -10.05 -5.58
CA ALA A 180 2.43 -11.19 -5.92
C ALA A 180 2.73 -12.08 -4.69
N ARG A 181 3.08 -11.49 -3.54
CA ARG A 181 3.35 -12.24 -2.30
C ARG A 181 2.11 -12.98 -1.80
N ILE A 182 0.95 -12.32 -1.80
CA ILE A 182 -0.32 -12.93 -1.42
C ILE A 182 -0.67 -14.11 -2.33
N GLU A 183 -0.51 -13.96 -3.66
CA GLU A 183 -0.74 -15.05 -4.61
C GLU A 183 0.21 -16.23 -4.36
N THR A 184 1.51 -15.97 -4.14
CA THR A 184 2.47 -17.04 -3.83
C THR A 184 2.12 -17.77 -2.54
N ALA A 185 1.65 -17.04 -1.52
CA ALA A 185 1.27 -17.63 -0.25
C ALA A 185 -0.05 -18.43 -0.34
N TRP A 186 -1.02 -18.00 -1.15
CA TRP A 186 -2.20 -18.82 -1.46
C TRP A 186 -1.82 -20.12 -2.16
N ASN A 187 -0.89 -20.08 -3.12
CA ASN A 187 -0.39 -21.29 -3.77
C ASN A 187 0.27 -22.24 -2.78
N GLN A 188 1.04 -21.74 -1.81
CA GLN A 188 1.62 -22.56 -0.75
C GLN A 188 0.55 -23.20 0.14
N VAL A 189 -0.52 -22.46 0.47
CA VAL A 189 -1.68 -23.02 1.21
C VAL A 189 -2.35 -24.14 0.43
N TYR A 190 -2.62 -23.96 -0.87
CA TYR A 190 -3.24 -25.01 -1.70
C TYR A 190 -2.37 -26.25 -1.82
N VAL A 191 -1.05 -26.08 -2.01
CA VAL A 191 -0.09 -27.18 -2.03
C VAL A 191 -0.07 -27.90 -0.67
N GLY A 192 -0.01 -27.15 0.44
CA GLY A 192 -0.05 -27.71 1.78
C GLY A 192 -1.32 -28.51 2.06
N LEU A 193 -2.49 -27.96 1.74
CA LEU A 193 -3.77 -28.65 1.88
C LEU A 193 -3.84 -29.93 1.02
N GLY A 194 -3.32 -29.89 -0.21
CA GLY A 194 -3.23 -31.06 -1.09
C GLY A 194 -2.35 -32.16 -0.51
N LEU A 195 -1.19 -31.81 0.05
CA LEU A 195 -0.29 -32.76 0.72
C LEU A 195 -0.94 -33.36 1.97
N VAL A 196 -1.57 -32.54 2.82
CA VAL A 196 -2.29 -33.02 4.01
C VAL A 196 -3.39 -34.01 3.61
N ALA A 197 -4.22 -33.67 2.62
CA ALA A 197 -5.28 -34.56 2.15
C ALA A 197 -4.73 -35.89 1.60
N PHE A 198 -3.66 -35.84 0.80
CA PHE A 198 -3.02 -37.02 0.24
C PHE A 198 -2.49 -37.96 1.34
N PHE A 199 -1.74 -37.41 2.31
CA PHE A 199 -1.16 -38.22 3.38
C PHE A 199 -2.20 -38.71 4.40
N LEU A 200 -3.28 -37.96 4.63
CA LEU A 200 -4.42 -38.42 5.43
C LEU A 200 -5.12 -39.62 4.78
N LEU A 201 -5.43 -39.54 3.49
CA LEU A 201 -6.06 -40.65 2.75
C LEU A 201 -5.18 -41.91 2.76
N LEU A 202 -3.88 -41.74 2.57
CA LEU A 202 -2.91 -42.84 2.65
C LEU A 202 -2.87 -43.47 4.05
N SER A 203 -2.94 -42.64 5.10
CA SER A 203 -2.95 -43.09 6.50
C SER A 203 -4.25 -43.82 6.86
N ILE A 204 -5.39 -43.34 6.37
CA ILE A 204 -6.70 -43.99 6.52
C ILE A 204 -6.70 -45.35 5.80
N GLY A 205 -6.23 -45.40 4.55
CA GLY A 205 -6.18 -46.64 3.78
C GLY A 205 -5.28 -47.70 4.41
N THR A 206 -4.09 -47.31 4.88
CA THR A 206 -3.17 -48.22 5.58
C THR A 206 -3.74 -48.70 6.92
N THR A 207 -4.44 -47.83 7.66
CA THR A 207 -5.13 -48.19 8.90
C THR A 207 -6.27 -49.18 8.64
N ALA A 208 -7.13 -48.91 7.64
CA ALA A 208 -8.22 -49.80 7.26
C ALA A 208 -7.71 -51.18 6.84
N TYR A 209 -6.66 -51.22 6.02
CA TYR A 209 -6.00 -52.46 5.61
C TYR A 209 -5.41 -53.24 6.81
N TYR A 210 -4.75 -52.54 7.74
CA TYR A 210 -4.25 -53.15 8.97
C TYR A 210 -5.38 -53.77 9.80
N LEU A 211 -6.49 -53.05 9.99
CA LEU A 211 -7.65 -53.54 10.75
C LEU A 211 -8.29 -54.77 10.09
N MET A 212 -8.47 -54.77 8.76
CA MET A 212 -8.97 -55.95 8.03
C MET A 212 -8.05 -57.16 8.26
N MET A 213 -6.73 -56.98 8.22
CA MET A 213 -5.77 -58.06 8.46
C MET A 213 -5.78 -58.57 9.92
N VAL A 214 -6.15 -57.72 10.88
CA VAL A 214 -6.28 -58.11 12.29
C VAL A 214 -7.61 -58.83 12.55
N ALA A 215 -8.70 -58.38 11.93
CA ALA A 215 -10.06 -58.85 12.14
C ALA A 215 -10.37 -60.22 11.49
N ILE A 216 -9.65 -60.63 10.43
CA ILE A 216 -9.81 -61.96 9.82
C ILE A 216 -9.36 -63.04 10.83
N PRO A 217 -10.28 -63.91 11.33
CA PRO A 217 -9.94 -64.98 12.26
C PRO A 217 -9.01 -66.01 11.62
N ARG A 218 -8.14 -66.64 12.41
CA ARG A 218 -7.41 -67.83 11.97
C ARG A 218 -8.43 -68.94 11.72
N SER A 219 -8.57 -69.41 10.48
CA SER A 219 -9.38 -70.58 10.13
C SER A 219 -8.65 -71.90 10.41
N ASP A 220 -7.83 -71.96 11.45
CA ASP A 220 -7.09 -73.15 11.84
C ASP A 220 -7.35 -73.43 13.34
N ASP A 221 -8.55 -73.92 13.64
CA ASP A 221 -8.80 -74.86 14.72
C ASP A 221 -9.48 -76.08 14.08
N ASN A 222 -8.66 -76.98 13.55
CA ASN A 222 -8.90 -78.41 13.37
C ASN A 222 -7.55 -79.11 13.20
#